data_AF-A0AAV5GLY2-F1
#
_entry.id   AF-A0AAV5GLY2-F1
#
_cell.length_a   1.000
_cell.length_b   1.000
_cell.length_c   1.000
_cell.angle_alpha   90.00
_cell.angle_beta   90.00
_cell.angle_gamma   90.00
#
_symmetry.space_group_name_H-M   'P 1'
#
loop_
_entity.id
_entity.type
_entity.pdbx_description
1 polymer ?
#
loop_
_entity_poly.entity_id
_entity_poly.type
_entity_poly.pdbx_seq_one_letter_code
_entity_poly.pdbx_strand_id
1 'polypeptide(L)' 'MNNPYEEEQEVIMSRILGTVEKLNESMLELNRSIEQVNSYNSETAVIVELWTSYMRNVQWNLQSQKALHPPV' A
#
# COMPACT_ATOMS: atom_id res chain seq x y z
N MET A 1 36.95 17.04 -37.39
CA MET A 1 36.14 15.81 -37.43
C MET A 1 35.82 15.45 -36.01
N ASN A 2 34.55 15.23 -35.66
CA ASN A 2 34.18 14.78 -34.33
C ASN A 2 34.75 13.37 -34.08
N ASN A 3 35.16 13.11 -32.84
CA ASN A 3 35.72 11.82 -32.46
C ASN A 3 34.59 10.77 -32.49
N PRO A 4 34.68 9.69 -33.29
CA PRO A 4 33.61 8.70 -33.40
C PRO A 4 33.27 8.01 -32.06
N TYR A 5 34.23 7.92 -31.13
CA TYR A 5 33.96 7.41 -29.78
C TYR A 5 33.11 8.35 -28.93
N GLU A 6 33.17 9.66 -29.18
CA GLU A 6 32.39 10.67 -28.48
C GLU A 6 30.92 10.61 -28.92
N GLU A 7 30.67 10.44 -30.22
CA GLU A 7 29.33 10.27 -30.78
C GLU A 7 28.66 8.99 -30.25
N GLU A 8 29.39 7.86 -30.16
CA GLU A 8 28.87 6.64 -29.54
C GLU A 8 28.55 6.82 -28.05
N GLN A 9 29.39 7.55 -27.31
CA GLN A 9 29.16 7.82 -25.89
C GLN A 9 27.93 8.69 -25.67
N GLU A 10 27.69 9.70 -26.51
CA GLU A 10 26.48 10.52 -26.46
C GLU A 10 25.21 9.69 -26.69
N VAL A 11 25.22 8.77 -27.66
CA VAL A 11 24.09 7.87 -27.92
C VAL A 11 23.81 6.97 -26.72
N ILE A 12 24.84 6.40 -26.09
CA ILE A 12 24.69 5.56 -24.90
C ILE A 12 24.13 6.38 -23.74
N MET A 13 24.67 7.57 -23.48
CA MET A 13 24.17 8.46 -22.42
C MET A 13 22.71 8.84 -22.64
N SER A 14 22.31 9.17 -23.87
CA SER A 14 20.92 9.47 -24.22
C SER A 14 19.98 8.30 -23.91
N ARG A 15 20.39 7.06 -24.23
CA ARG A 15 19.63 5.85 -23.90
C ARG A 15 19.53 5.60 -22.40
N ILE A 16 20.60 5.85 -21.65
CA ILE A 16 20.61 5.72 -20.19
C ILE A 16 19.63 6.73 -19.58
N LEU A 17 19.70 8.00 -19.99
CA LEU A 17 18.80 9.05 -19.51
C LEU A 17 17.33 8.70 -19.76
N GLY A 18 16.98 8.31 -21.00
CA GLY A 18 15.61 7.92 -21.31
C GLY A 18 15.14 6.65 -20.57
N THR A 19 16.07 5.76 -20.21
CA THR A 19 15.74 4.58 -19.40
C THR A 19 15.49 4.96 -17.94
N VAL A 20 16.32 5.84 -17.37
CA VAL A 20 16.17 6.35 -16.00
C VAL A 20 14.88 7.16 -15.86
N GLU A 21 14.51 7.95 -16.88
CA GLU A 21 13.26 8.69 -16.91
C GLU A 21 12.04 7.76 -16.83
N LYS A 22 11.99 6.72 -17.69
CA LYS A 22 10.92 5.71 -17.65
C LYS A 22 10.88 4.94 -16.33
N LEU A 23 12.04 4.64 -15.75
CA LEU A 23 12.10 4.01 -14.43
C LEU A 23 11.48 4.92 -13.37
N ASN A 24 11.79 6.22 -13.40
CA ASN A 24 11.22 7.18 -12.46
C ASN A 24 9.69 7.29 -12.62
N GLU A 25 9.18 7.35 -13.86
CA GLU A 25 7.75 7.32 -14.12
C GLU A 25 7.07 6.06 -13.55
N SER A 26 7.70 4.89 -13.75
CA SER A 26 7.21 3.61 -13.23
C SER A 26 7.20 3.59 -11.70
N MET A 27 8.23 4.16 -11.06
CA MET A 27 8.31 4.27 -9.60
C MET A 27 7.24 5.23 -9.04
N LEU A 28 6.94 6.33 -9.73
CA LEU A 28 5.87 7.23 -9.33
C LEU A 28 4.50 6.54 -9.40
N GLU A 29 4.26 5.73 -10.43
CA GLU A 29 3.01 4.96 -10.55
C GLU A 29 2.92 3.87 -9.48
N LEU A 30 4.03 3.20 -9.17
CA LEU A 30 4.09 2.24 -8.07
C LEU A 30 3.75 2.91 -6.73
N ASN A 31 4.31 4.09 -6.46
CA ASN A 31 4.03 4.84 -5.23
C ASN A 31 2.54 5.20 -5.14
N ARG A 32 1.93 5.68 -6.22
CA ARG A 32 0.48 5.96 -6.27
C ARG A 32 -0.35 4.71 -5.99
N SER A 33 0.03 3.57 -6.57
CA SER A 33 -0.66 2.30 -6.37
C SER A 33 -0.57 1.83 -4.91
N ILE A 34 0.60 1.94 -4.29
CA ILE A 34 0.81 1.61 -2.88
C ILE A 34 -0.02 2.53 -1.97
N GLU A 35 -0.05 3.84 -2.26
CA GLU A 35 -0.84 4.80 -1.51
C GLU A 35 -2.33 4.45 -1.53
N GLN A 36 -2.87 4.08 -2.70
CA GLN A 36 -4.26 3.63 -2.83
C GLN A 36 -4.53 2.39 -1.99
N VAL A 37 -3.69 1.35 -2.10
CA VAL A 37 -3.82 0.12 -1.29
C VAL A 37 -3.77 0.44 0.21
N ASN A 38 -2.87 1.33 0.63
CA ASN A 38 -2.76 1.72 2.02
C ASN A 38 -4.02 2.44 2.53
N SER A 39 -4.62 3.31 1.71
CA SER A 39 -5.89 3.97 2.03
C SER A 39 -7.02 2.95 2.27
N TYR A 40 -7.17 1.97 1.37
CA TYR A 40 -8.17 0.90 1.53
C TYR A 40 -7.92 0.04 2.77
N ASN A 41 -6.65 -0.27 3.07
CA ASN A 41 -6.29 -1.01 4.27
C ASN A 41 -6.60 -0.22 5.55
N SER A 42 -6.40 1.10 5.55
CA SER A 42 -6.73 1.97 6.67
C SER A 42 -8.23 1.95 6.99
N GLU A 43 -9.09 2.01 5.98
CA GLU A 43 -10.54 1.92 6.17
C GLU A 43 -10.96 0.55 6.74
N THR A 44 -10.35 -0.53 6.22
CA THR A 44 -10.60 -1.89 6.69
C THR A 44 -10.16 -2.07 8.15
N ALA A 45 -9.03 -1.47 8.54
CA ALA A 45 -8.50 -1.54 9.90
C ALA A 45 -9.48 -0.96 10.93
N VAL A 46 -10.17 0.14 10.61
CA VAL A 46 -11.20 0.74 11.49
C VAL A 46 -12.35 -0.24 11.74
N ILE A 47 -12.83 -0.90 10.69
CA ILE A 47 -13.91 -1.90 10.81
C ILE A 47 -13.46 -3.09 11.66
N VAL A 48 -12.24 -3.57 11.45
CA VAL A 48 -11.65 -4.66 12.26
C VAL A 48 -11.55 -4.27 13.72
N GLU A 49 -11.13 -3.04 14.04
CA GLU A 49 -11.04 -2.55 15.41
C GLU A 49 -12.42 -2.50 16.09
N LEU A 50 -13.43 -1.96 15.40
CA LEU A 50 -14.80 -1.89 15.89
C LEU A 50 -15.37 -3.28 16.19
N TRP A 51 -15.22 -4.22 15.25
CA TRP A 51 -15.65 -5.61 15.44
C TRP A 51 -14.92 -6.31 16.57
N THR A 52 -13.61 -6.09 16.69
CA THR A 52 -12.79 -6.68 17.76
C THR A 52 -13.24 -6.16 19.13
N SER A 53 -13.48 -4.85 19.25
CA SER A 53 -14.00 -4.25 20.49
C SER A 53 -15.41 -4.73 20.83
N TYR A 54 -16.29 -4.81 19.84
CA TYR A 54 -17.65 -5.35 20.03
C TYR A 54 -17.60 -6.80 20.54
N MET A 55 -16.85 -7.67 19.87
CA MET A 55 -16.71 -9.08 20.25
C MET A 55 -16.13 -9.22 21.67
N ARG A 56 -15.10 -8.43 22.01
CA ARG A 56 -14.51 -8.40 23.35
C ARG A 56 -15.55 -8.03 24.40
N ASN A 57 -16.36 -7.00 24.15
CA ASN A 57 -17.40 -6.55 25.07
C ASN A 57 -18.51 -7.59 25.24
N VAL A 58 -18.98 -8.22 24.15
CA VAL A 58 -19.97 -9.30 24.22
C VAL A 58 -19.44 -10.48 25.01
N GLN A 59 -18.21 -10.93 24.71
CA GLN A 59 -17.58 -12.03 25.43
C GLN A 59 -17.44 -11.72 26.93
N TRP A 60 -16.97 -10.51 27.27
CA TRP A 60 -16.81 -10.10 28.66
C TRP A 60 -18.16 -10.07 29.41
N ASN A 61 -19.22 -9.54 28.78
CA ASN A 61 -20.55 -9.50 29.37
C ASN A 61 -21.12 -10.90 29.58
N LEU A 62 -21.01 -11.79 28.59
CA LEU A 62 -21.47 -13.18 28.70
C LEU A 62 -20.74 -13.96 29.81
N GLN A 63 -19.42 -13.75 29.94
CA GLN A 63 -18.63 -14.37 31.01
C GLN A 63 -18.99 -13.80 32.39
N SER A 64 -19.25 -12.49 32.48
CA SER A 64 -19.55 -11.81 33.74
C SER A 64 -20.97 -12.08 34.25
N GLN A 65 -21.94 -12.29 33.35
CA GLN A 65 -23.34 -12.44 33.72
C GLN A 65 -23.73 -13.85 34.20
N LYS A 66 -22.85 -14.87 34.11
CA LYS A 66 -23.14 -16.29 34.47
C LYS A 66 -24.45 -16.88 33.92
N ALA A 67 -25.13 -16.22 32.99
CA ALA A 67 -26.44 -16.62 32.50
C ALA A 67 -26.62 -16.15 31.06
N LEU A 68 -26.69 -17.12 30.15
CA LEU A 68 -27.45 -16.95 28.91
C LEU A 68 -28.91 -16.80 29.32
N HIS A 69 -29.43 -15.58 29.34
CA HIS A 69 -30.88 -15.43 29.20
C HIS A 69 -31.25 -15.96 27.80
N PRO A 70 -32.24 -16.87 27.68
CA PRO A 70 -32.71 -17.31 26.38
C PRO A 70 -33.19 -16.08 25.60
N PRO A 71 -32.93 -16.01 24.27
CA PRO A 71 -33.44 -14.91 23.47
C PRO A 71 -34.97 -14.86 23.54
N VAL A 72 -35.52 -13.69 23.86
CA VAL A 72 -36.96 -13.37 23.71
C VAL A 72 -37.27 -13.02 22.27
#